data_AF-A0A433ZW36-F1
#
_entry.id   AF-A0A433ZW36-F1
#
_cell.length_a   1.000
_cell.length_b   1.000
_cell.length_c   1.000
_cell.angle_alpha   90.00
_cell.angle_beta   90.00
_cell.angle_gamma   90.00
#
_symmetry.space_group_name_H-M   'P 1'
#
loop_
_entity.id
_entity.type
_entity.pdbx_description
1 polymer ?
#
loop_
_entity_poly.entity_id
_entity_poly.type
_entity_poly.pdbx_seq_one_letter_code
_entity_poly.pdbx_strand_id
1 'polypeptide(L)'
;MLTGQKKKFADALKKGMTQREAAVEAGYSEKTAKVKGSQLARDPDVVTYLENSDEVNRGVNPEVNPPLSDRERLSQAGDYPDPLAVMAEIMMKNKGADPKLSLEAAAKLAPYLCSKKGAGGKKEEKAKAAKKAENRFPSLAPPKLVVNNSRGQ
;
A
#
# COMPACT_ATOMS: atom_id res chain seq x y z
N MET A 1 14.15 -2.71 -35.26
CA MET A 1 12.79 -2.54 -34.68
C MET A 1 12.37 -3.85 -34.04
N LEU A 2 11.97 -3.82 -32.78
CA LEU A 2 11.54 -5.02 -32.04
C LEU A 2 10.22 -5.56 -32.59
N THR A 3 10.28 -6.69 -33.31
CA THR A 3 9.09 -7.38 -33.83
C THR A 3 8.41 -8.19 -32.73
N GLY A 4 7.14 -8.57 -32.93
CA GLY A 4 6.40 -9.39 -31.96
C GLY A 4 7.08 -10.72 -31.64
N GLN A 5 7.70 -11.37 -32.62
CA GLN A 5 8.45 -12.61 -32.42
C GLN A 5 9.75 -12.39 -31.61
N LYS A 6 10.51 -11.33 -31.90
CA LYS A 6 11.71 -10.95 -31.14
C LYS A 6 11.39 -10.67 -29.67
N LYS A 7 10.25 -9.99 -29.41
CA LYS A 7 9.77 -9.73 -28.05
C LYS A 7 9.43 -11.02 -27.30
N LYS A 8 8.70 -11.95 -27.93
CA LYS A 8 8.37 -13.25 -27.33
C LYS A 8 9.62 -14.09 -27.04
N PHE A 9 10.58 -14.10 -27.96
CA PHE A 9 11.86 -14.78 -27.77
C PHE A 9 12.60 -14.24 -26.54
N ALA A 10 12.69 -12.92 -26.40
CA ALA A 10 13.34 -12.30 -25.25
C ALA A 10 12.58 -12.57 -23.93
N ASP A 11 11.24 -12.58 -23.96
CA ASP A 11 10.42 -12.91 -22.79
C ASP A 11 10.64 -14.36 -22.33
N ALA A 12 10.72 -15.30 -23.28
CA ALA A 12 11.04 -16.69 -22.99
C ALA A 12 12.45 -16.87 -22.41
N LEU A 13 13.45 -16.11 -22.87
CA LEU A 13 14.79 -16.10 -22.28
C LEU A 13 14.77 -15.61 -20.83
N LYS A 14 14.00 -14.56 -20.50
CA LYS A 14 13.83 -14.09 -19.12
C LYS A 14 13.17 -15.13 -18.22
N LYS A 15 12.29 -15.96 -18.78
CA LYS A 15 11.69 -17.09 -18.08
C LYS A 15 12.70 -18.23 -17.80
N GLY A 16 13.95 -18.09 -18.23
CA GLY A 16 15.02 -19.06 -18.01
C GLY A 16 15.05 -20.19 -19.03
N MET A 17 14.33 -20.07 -20.16
CA MET A 17 14.36 -21.06 -21.22
C MET A 17 15.67 -21.00 -22.00
N THR A 18 16.09 -22.12 -22.59
CA THR A 18 17.24 -22.11 -23.50
C THR A 18 16.91 -21.38 -24.80
N GLN A 19 17.93 -20.87 -25.51
CA GLN A 19 17.74 -20.17 -26.79
C GLN A 19 16.95 -20.99 -27.83
N ARG A 20 17.07 -22.32 -27.81
CA ARG A 20 16.31 -23.19 -28.70
C ARG A 20 14.83 -23.19 -28.31
N GLU A 21 14.53 -23.42 -27.05
CA GLU A 21 13.15 -23.48 -26.54
C GLU A 21 12.45 -22.12 -26.67
N ALA A 22 13.17 -21.03 -26.37
CA ALA A 22 12.67 -19.67 -26.57
C ALA A 22 12.31 -19.37 -28.03
N ALA A 23 13.06 -19.92 -28.99
CA ALA A 23 12.73 -19.78 -30.42
C ALA A 23 11.49 -20.58 -30.79
N VAL A 24 11.31 -21.78 -30.24
CA VAL A 24 10.08 -22.57 -30.44
C VAL A 24 8.87 -21.85 -29.86
N GLU A 25 8.97 -21.34 -28.64
CA GLU A 25 7.93 -20.56 -27.96
C GLU A 25 7.56 -19.28 -28.74
N ALA A 26 8.56 -18.63 -29.35
CA ALA A 26 8.36 -17.46 -30.21
C ALA A 26 7.68 -17.79 -31.56
N GLY A 27 7.47 -19.08 -31.87
CA GLY A 27 6.79 -19.55 -33.08
C GLY A 27 7.73 -19.93 -34.24
N TYR A 28 9.03 -20.10 -34.00
CA TYR A 28 9.95 -20.65 -35.00
C TYR A 28 9.87 -22.18 -35.02
N SER A 29 10.04 -22.78 -36.22
CA SER A 29 10.03 -24.23 -36.37
C SER A 29 11.13 -24.89 -35.54
N GLU A 30 10.82 -26.00 -34.86
CA GLU A 30 11.75 -26.75 -34.02
C GLU A 30 13.03 -27.17 -34.74
N LYS A 31 12.94 -27.45 -36.05
CA LYS A 31 14.08 -27.85 -36.88
C LYS A 31 15.09 -26.71 -37.06
N THR A 32 14.62 -25.47 -37.11
CA THR A 32 15.46 -24.27 -37.32
C THR A 32 15.67 -23.46 -36.04
N ALA A 33 14.94 -23.78 -34.96
CA ALA A 33 14.95 -23.09 -33.69
C ALA A 33 16.37 -22.95 -33.09
N LYS A 34 17.24 -23.95 -33.25
CA LYS A 34 18.62 -23.87 -32.77
C LYS A 34 19.42 -22.76 -33.47
N VAL A 35 19.32 -22.68 -34.80
CA VAL A 35 20.05 -21.67 -35.59
C VAL A 35 19.42 -20.29 -35.40
N LYS A 36 18.08 -20.22 -35.44
CA LYS A 36 17.35 -18.97 -35.25
C LYS A 36 17.50 -18.40 -33.84
N GLY A 37 17.49 -19.25 -32.82
CA GLY A 37 17.75 -18.83 -31.44
C GLY A 37 19.12 -18.17 -31.28
N SER A 38 20.17 -18.75 -31.87
CA SER A 38 21.52 -18.17 -31.85
C SER A 38 21.61 -16.84 -32.60
N GLN A 39 20.89 -16.70 -33.73
CA GLN A 39 20.80 -15.44 -34.47
C GLN A 39 20.06 -14.36 -33.67
N LEU A 40 18.91 -14.70 -33.09
CA LEU A 40 18.07 -13.77 -32.31
C LEU A 40 18.76 -13.33 -31.02
N ALA A 41 19.55 -14.19 -30.38
CA ALA A 41 20.32 -13.85 -29.19
C ALA A 41 21.39 -12.78 -29.44
N ARG A 42 21.85 -12.61 -30.69
CA ARG A 42 22.83 -11.60 -31.09
C ARG A 42 22.21 -10.36 -31.73
N ASP A 43 20.90 -10.36 -31.93
CA ASP A 43 20.20 -9.28 -32.60
C ASP A 43 20.13 -8.05 -31.68
N PRO A 44 20.52 -6.84 -32.15
CA PRO A 44 20.62 -5.67 -31.30
C PRO A 44 19.26 -5.25 -30.71
N ASP A 45 18.14 -5.49 -31.41
CA ASP A 45 16.81 -5.18 -30.86
C ASP A 45 16.47 -6.10 -29.67
N VAL A 46 16.90 -7.37 -29.72
CA VAL A 46 16.66 -8.36 -28.67
C VAL A 46 17.53 -8.06 -27.45
N VAL A 47 18.81 -7.75 -27.68
CA VAL A 47 19.77 -7.40 -26.63
C VAL A 47 19.34 -6.13 -25.90
N THR A 48 19.03 -5.06 -26.63
CA THR A 48 18.53 -3.81 -26.03
C THR A 48 17.25 -4.04 -25.22
N TYR A 49 16.33 -4.87 -25.70
CA TYR A 49 15.11 -5.20 -24.96
C TYR A 49 15.36 -6.00 -23.68
N LEU A 50 16.32 -6.93 -23.69
CA LEU A 50 16.75 -7.64 -22.48
C LEU A 50 17.36 -6.65 -21.48
N GLU A 51 18.30 -5.81 -21.91
CA GLU A 51 18.95 -4.80 -21.06
C GLU A 51 17.95 -3.82 -20.41
N ASN A 52 17.05 -3.22 -21.20
CA ASN A 52 16.02 -2.31 -20.68
C ASN A 52 15.08 -3.00 -19.68
N SER A 53 14.88 -4.31 -19.83
CA SER A 53 14.01 -5.07 -18.93
C SER A 53 14.72 -5.55 -17.67
N ASP A 54 16.03 -5.76 -17.75
CA ASP A 54 16.92 -5.92 -16.60
C ASP A 54 16.96 -4.62 -15.78
N GLU A 55 16.89 -3.44 -16.40
CA GLU A 55 16.78 -2.16 -15.65
C GLU A 55 15.45 -2.05 -14.87
N VAL A 56 14.34 -2.49 -15.46
CA VAL A 56 13.05 -2.57 -14.76
C VAL A 56 13.08 -3.61 -13.64
N ASN A 57 13.80 -4.73 -13.81
CA ASN A 57 14.02 -5.72 -12.74
C ASN A 57 15.12 -5.34 -11.74
N ARG A 58 16.05 -4.44 -12.04
CA ARG A 58 17.05 -3.93 -11.08
C ARG A 58 16.43 -3.08 -9.99
N GLY A 59 15.21 -2.57 -10.20
CA GLY A 59 14.36 -2.02 -9.14
C GLY A 59 13.62 -3.08 -8.32
N VAL A 60 13.59 -4.34 -8.78
CA VAL A 60 13.04 -5.51 -8.09
C VAL A 60 14.19 -6.45 -7.78
N ASN A 61 15.12 -6.00 -6.94
CA ASN A 61 16.16 -6.87 -6.43
C ASN A 61 15.49 -7.96 -5.55
N PRO A 62 15.57 -9.27 -5.89
CA PRO A 62 15.08 -10.33 -5.01
C PRO A 62 15.86 -10.38 -3.68
N GLU A 63 16.96 -9.65 -3.55
CA GLU A 63 17.71 -9.46 -2.31
C GLU A 63 17.07 -8.44 -1.35
N VAL A 64 16.08 -7.62 -1.77
CA VAL A 64 15.33 -6.73 -0.82
C VAL A 64 14.12 -7.44 -0.18
N ASN A 65 13.83 -8.66 -0.59
CA ASN A 65 13.01 -9.59 0.17
C ASN A 65 13.53 -11.00 -0.12
N PRO A 66 14.61 -11.45 0.56
CA PRO A 66 14.83 -12.88 0.70
C PRO A 66 13.51 -13.52 1.14
N PRO A 67 13.21 -14.78 0.77
CA PRO A 67 12.11 -15.50 1.39
C PRO A 67 12.47 -15.64 2.88
N LEU A 68 12.08 -14.62 3.66
CA LEU A 68 12.28 -14.55 5.09
C LEU A 68 11.63 -15.79 5.65
N SER A 69 12.40 -16.60 6.38
CA SER A 69 11.82 -17.73 7.11
C SER A 69 10.68 -17.20 7.98
N ASP A 70 9.63 -17.98 8.22
CA ASP A 70 8.49 -17.55 9.05
C ASP A 70 8.94 -17.00 10.42
N ARG A 71 10.07 -17.50 10.92
CA ARG A 71 10.76 -17.02 12.13
C ARG A 71 11.33 -15.60 12.00
N GLU A 72 11.93 -15.25 10.87
CA GLU A 72 12.47 -13.90 10.61
C GLU A 72 11.35 -12.89 10.40
N ARG A 73 10.27 -13.30 9.73
CA ARG A 73 9.03 -12.51 9.59
C ARG A 73 8.42 -12.16 10.95
N LEU A 74 8.38 -13.13 11.86
CA LEU A 74 7.87 -12.92 13.22
C LEU A 74 8.82 -12.05 14.07
N SER A 75 10.11 -12.10 13.78
CA SER A 75 11.13 -11.28 14.47
C SER A 75 11.10 -9.81 14.03
N GLN A 76 10.78 -9.54 12.75
CA GLN A 76 10.59 -8.18 12.22
C GLN A 76 9.24 -7.57 12.55
N ALA A 77 8.30 -8.33 13.11
CA ALA A 77 6.99 -7.83 13.51
C ALA A 77 7.05 -6.74 14.61
N GLY A 78 8.18 -6.60 15.30
CA GLY A 78 8.42 -5.55 16.30
C GLY A 78 8.95 -4.23 15.75
N ASP A 79 9.46 -4.20 14.51
CA ASP A 79 10.09 -3.02 13.89
C ASP A 79 9.24 -2.45 12.74
N TYR A 80 8.13 -3.12 12.40
CA TYR A 80 7.27 -2.65 11.32
C TYR A 80 6.51 -1.39 11.76
N PRO A 81 6.62 -0.27 11.02
CA PRO A 81 5.84 0.92 11.31
C PRO A 81 4.36 0.58 11.31
N ASP A 82 3.60 1.26 12.17
CA ASP A 82 2.15 1.06 12.29
C ASP A 82 1.50 0.90 10.90
N PRO A 83 0.69 -0.14 10.67
CA PRO A 83 0.18 -0.45 9.33
C PRO A 83 -0.61 0.70 8.71
N LEU A 84 -1.24 1.57 9.52
CA LEU A 84 -1.91 2.77 9.01
C LEU A 84 -0.89 3.83 8.60
N ALA A 85 0.20 3.98 9.34
CA ALA A 85 1.32 4.86 8.98
C ALA A 85 1.95 4.45 7.64
N VAL A 86 2.11 3.14 7.39
CA VAL A 86 2.59 2.63 6.10
C VAL A 86 1.62 2.97 4.96
N MET A 87 0.32 2.76 5.16
CA MET A 87 -0.68 3.12 4.15
C MET A 87 -0.71 4.63 3.89
N ALA A 88 -0.50 5.45 4.91
CA ALA A 88 -0.45 6.91 4.77
C ALA A 88 0.80 7.35 4.00
N GLU A 89 1.93 6.70 4.26
CA GLU A 89 3.17 6.94 3.55
C GLU A 89 3.06 6.56 2.06
N ILE A 90 2.50 5.39 1.75
CA ILE A 90 2.23 4.94 0.38
C ILE A 90 1.33 5.95 -0.33
N MET A 91 0.26 6.41 0.32
CA MET A 91 -0.62 7.44 -0.23
C MET A 91 0.12 8.74 -0.53
N MET A 92 1.03 9.20 0.35
CA MET A 92 1.75 10.46 0.15
C MET A 92 2.83 10.36 -0.93
N LYS A 93 3.62 9.30 -0.94
CA LYS A 93 4.74 9.12 -1.88
C LYS A 93 4.26 8.87 -3.31
N ASN A 94 3.11 8.21 -3.49
CA ASN A 94 2.64 7.77 -4.81
C ASN A 94 1.61 8.70 -5.48
N LYS A 95 1.36 9.91 -4.96
CA LYS A 95 0.36 10.83 -5.54
C LYS A 95 0.61 11.17 -7.02
N GLY A 96 1.88 11.30 -7.41
CA GLY A 96 2.27 11.62 -8.79
C GLY A 96 2.79 10.42 -9.58
N ALA A 97 3.42 9.45 -8.90
CA ALA A 97 4.07 8.31 -9.55
C ALA A 97 3.07 7.21 -9.95
N ASP A 98 2.18 6.82 -9.03
CA ASP A 98 1.12 5.85 -9.31
C ASP A 98 -0.19 6.24 -8.59
N PRO A 99 -1.08 7.01 -9.26
CA PRO A 99 -2.28 7.52 -8.63
C PRO A 99 -3.28 6.41 -8.25
N LYS A 100 -3.22 5.24 -8.89
CA LYS A 100 -4.09 4.10 -8.59
C LYS A 100 -3.73 3.48 -7.25
N LEU A 101 -2.44 3.22 -7.01
CA LEU A 101 -1.94 2.70 -5.74
C LEU A 101 -2.21 3.70 -4.61
N SER A 102 -2.04 5.00 -4.87
CA SER A 102 -2.40 6.04 -3.90
C SER A 102 -3.89 6.06 -3.56
N LEU A 103 -4.77 5.91 -4.55
CA LEU A 103 -6.22 5.86 -4.34
C LEU A 103 -6.62 4.64 -3.52
N GLU A 104 -6.02 3.48 -3.80
CA GLU A 104 -6.31 2.24 -3.09
C GLU A 104 -5.87 2.32 -1.62
N ALA A 105 -4.68 2.85 -1.36
CA ALA A 105 -4.21 3.12 0.00
C ALA A 105 -5.14 4.08 0.74
N ALA A 106 -5.57 5.17 0.08
CA ALA A 106 -6.53 6.13 0.64
C ALA A 106 -7.88 5.48 0.96
N ALA A 107 -8.41 4.63 0.06
CA ALA A 107 -9.67 3.93 0.26
C ALA A 107 -9.61 2.97 1.46
N LYS A 108 -8.47 2.30 1.66
CA LYS A 108 -8.24 1.40 2.80
C LYS A 108 -8.05 2.16 4.12
N LEU A 109 -7.48 3.37 4.08
CA LEU A 109 -7.35 4.26 5.24
C LEU A 109 -8.67 4.94 5.64
N ALA A 110 -9.52 5.24 4.66
CA ALA A 110 -10.79 5.96 4.85
C ALA A 110 -11.66 5.43 6.02
N PRO A 111 -11.91 4.11 6.19
CA PRO A 111 -12.76 3.64 7.29
C PRO A 111 -12.16 3.84 8.69
N TYR A 112 -10.84 3.98 8.80
CA TYR A 112 -10.15 4.16 10.08
C TYR A 112 -10.02 5.63 10.47
N LEU A 113 -9.84 6.53 9.49
CA LEU A 113 -9.75 7.97 9.72
C LEU A 113 -11.13 8.63 9.75
N CYS A 114 -12.02 8.22 8.85
CA CYS A 114 -13.40 8.71 8.80
C CYS A 114 -14.27 7.77 9.64
N SER A 115 -14.45 8.11 10.91
CA SER A 115 -15.52 7.54 11.73
C SER A 115 -16.82 7.52 10.91
N LYS A 116 -17.52 6.38 10.85
CA LYS A 116 -18.82 6.25 10.17
C LYS A 116 -19.64 7.51 10.43
N LYS A 117 -19.95 8.27 9.38
CA LYS A 117 -20.73 9.52 9.38
C LYS A 117 -22.19 9.28 9.81
N GLY A 118 -22.37 8.70 11.00
CA GLY A 118 -23.62 8.14 11.53
C GLY A 118 -23.45 7.27 12.78
N ALA A 119 -22.21 6.96 13.22
CA ALA A 119 -21.94 6.26 14.47
C ALA A 119 -21.75 7.20 15.69
N GLY A 120 -22.09 8.49 15.54
CA GLY A 120 -22.41 9.35 16.68
C GLY A 120 -23.75 8.89 17.29
N GLY A 121 -23.74 7.72 17.90
CA GLY A 121 -24.91 7.16 18.57
C GLY A 121 -25.43 8.13 19.63
N LYS A 122 -26.73 8.03 19.95
CA LYS A 122 -27.52 8.82 20.94
C LYS A 122 -26.79 9.34 22.21
N LYS A 123 -25.62 8.83 22.55
CA LYS A 123 -24.76 9.27 23.67
C LYS A 123 -24.06 10.61 23.44
N GLU A 124 -23.54 10.90 22.24
CA GLU A 124 -22.89 12.19 21.95
C GLU A 124 -23.91 13.32 21.73
N GLU A 125 -25.06 13.02 21.12
CA GLU A 125 -26.15 13.99 20.97
C GLU A 125 -26.75 14.37 22.34
N LYS A 126 -26.89 13.41 23.26
CA LYS A 126 -27.26 13.69 24.66
C LYS A 126 -26.22 14.53 25.39
N ALA A 127 -24.92 14.29 25.18
CA ALA A 127 -23.86 15.09 25.78
C ALA A 127 -23.84 16.54 25.23
N LYS A 128 -24.04 16.73 23.93
CA LYS A 128 -24.18 18.06 23.32
C LYS A 128 -25.47 18.77 23.73
N ALA A 129 -26.59 18.05 23.86
CA ALA A 129 -27.85 18.60 24.35
C ALA A 129 -27.78 18.97 25.84
N ALA A 130 -27.11 18.17 26.67
CA ALA A 130 -26.87 18.46 28.08
C ALA A 130 -26.00 19.71 28.26
N LYS A 131 -24.88 19.83 27.53
CA LYS A 131 -24.06 21.07 27.55
C LYS A 131 -24.82 22.31 27.06
N LYS A 132 -25.74 22.14 26.10
CA LYS A 132 -26.60 23.24 25.61
C LYS A 132 -27.76 23.57 26.58
N ALA A 133 -28.12 22.66 27.47
CA ALA A 133 -29.09 22.88 28.54
C ALA A 133 -28.44 23.47 29.80
N GLU A 134 -27.18 23.13 30.08
CA GLU A 134 -26.39 23.66 31.21
C GLU A 134 -26.23 25.18 31.14
N ASN A 135 -26.09 25.75 29.93
CA ASN A 135 -26.06 27.20 29.73
C ASN A 135 -27.44 27.89 29.68
N ARG A 136 -28.56 27.14 29.77
CA ARG A 136 -29.92 27.70 29.70
C ARG A 136 -30.58 27.91 31.06
N PHE A 137 -29.97 27.45 32.14
CA PHE A 137 -30.44 27.72 33.49
C PHE A 137 -29.35 28.45 34.27
N PRO A 138 -29.57 29.71 34.70
CA PRO A 138 -28.64 30.34 35.62
C PRO A 138 -28.60 29.52 36.91
N SER A 139 -27.41 29.09 37.33
CA SER A 139 -27.24 28.43 38.62
C SER A 139 -27.68 29.40 39.71
N LEU A 140 -28.78 29.11 40.40
CA LEU A 140 -29.20 29.88 41.56
C LEU A 140 -28.09 29.80 42.61
N ALA A 141 -27.66 30.96 43.12
CA ALA A 141 -26.66 31.04 44.18
C ALA A 141 -27.12 30.19 45.38
N PRO A 142 -26.23 29.39 45.99
CA PRO A 142 -26.60 28.52 47.10
C PRO A 142 -27.17 29.36 48.26
N PRO A 143 -28.28 28.94 48.89
CA PRO A 143 -28.89 29.70 49.96
C PRO A 143 -27.91 29.81 51.14
N LYS A 144 -27.75 31.03 51.65
CA LYS A 144 -26.90 31.29 52.81
C LYS A 144 -27.60 30.74 54.05
N LEU A 145 -26.97 29.76 54.71
CA LEU A 145 -27.42 29.25 55.99
C LEU A 145 -27.15 30.31 57.07
N VAL A 146 -28.20 30.99 57.53
CA VAL A 146 -28.12 31.89 58.68
C VAL A 146 -28.28 31.04 59.94
N VAL A 147 -27.20 30.88 60.70
CA VAL A 147 -27.24 30.24 62.02
C VAL A 147 -27.38 31.34 63.07
N ASN A 148 -28.59 31.56 63.58
CA ASN A 148 -28.83 32.39 64.75
C ASN A 148 -28.53 31.58 66.01
N ASN A 149 -27.29 31.64 66.50
CA ASN A 149 -26.96 31.07 67.79
C ASN A 149 -27.11 32.15 68.87
N SER A 150 -28.32 32.30 69.38
CA SER A 150 -28.62 33.09 70.57
C SER A 150 -27.92 32.43 71.76
N ARG A 151 -26.79 32.97 72.22
CA ARG A 151 -26.21 32.56 73.51
C ARG A 151 -27.19 33.02 74.59
N GLY A 152 -27.83 32.05 75.24
CA GLY A 152 -28.58 32.28 76.46
C GLY A 152 -27.67 32.91 77.52
N GLN A 153 -28.18 33.99 78.11
CA GLN A 153 -27.80 34.45 79.45
C GLN A 153 -28.54 33.60 80.48
#